data_AF-A0A960XV72-F1
#
_entry.id   AF-A0A960XV72-F1
#
_cell.length_a   1.000
_cell.length_b   1.000
_cell.length_c   1.000
_cell.angle_alpha   90.00
_cell.angle_beta   90.00
_cell.angle_gamma   90.00
#
_symmetry.space_group_name_H-M   'P 1'
#
loop_
_entity.id
_entity.type
_entity.pdbx_description
1 polymer ?
#
loop_
_entity_poly.entity_id
_entity_poly.type
_entity_poly.pdbx_seq_one_letter_code
_entity_poly.pdbx_strand_id
1 'polypeptide(L)'
;LAEIAKLPIGKSDKQEIELQLKPLRDVLADKREQALLDLSDDDRGLLDQLQMVLKERRQRRAEIRVALDDARKLQGGSGLDFERALAAEQQVKDEKERLEKVNEGIAEVEARIKELQAKVGG
;
A
#
# COMPACT_ATOMS: atom_id res chain seq x y z
N LEU A 1 6.55 -18.11 -2.80
CA LEU A 1 6.66 -19.41 -2.10
C LEU A 1 5.38 -19.80 -1.36
N ALA A 2 4.71 -18.89 -0.64
CA ALA A 2 3.42 -19.19 0.01
C ALA A 2 2.31 -19.70 -0.95
N GLU A 3 2.35 -19.29 -2.21
CA GLU A 3 1.45 -19.78 -3.27
C GLU A 3 1.78 -21.24 -3.71
N ILE A 4 3.05 -21.66 -3.66
CA ILE A 4 3.49 -23.02 -4.04
C ILE A 4 3.00 -24.06 -3.04
N ALA A 5 2.94 -23.69 -1.77
CA ALA A 5 2.36 -24.53 -0.73
C ALA A 5 0.90 -24.91 -1.03
N LYS A 6 0.15 -24.06 -1.76
CA LYS A 6 -1.25 -24.28 -2.14
C LYS A 6 -1.43 -25.14 -3.40
N LEU A 7 -0.36 -25.43 -4.15
CA LEU A 7 -0.46 -26.23 -5.37
C LEU A 7 -0.82 -27.69 -5.05
N PRO A 8 -1.68 -28.34 -5.85
CA PRO A 8 -2.07 -29.74 -5.64
C PRO A 8 -1.01 -30.71 -6.21
N ILE A 9 0.25 -30.50 -5.85
CA ILE A 9 1.42 -31.30 -6.31
C ILE A 9 2.12 -31.96 -5.12
N GLY A 10 2.97 -32.96 -5.41
CA GLY A 10 3.68 -33.73 -4.41
C GLY A 10 4.61 -32.88 -3.54
N LYS A 11 4.83 -33.28 -2.29
CA LYS A 11 5.72 -32.56 -1.34
C LYS A 11 7.15 -32.43 -1.89
N SER A 12 7.65 -33.48 -2.55
CA SER A 12 8.96 -33.48 -3.19
C SER A 12 9.03 -32.46 -4.33
N ASP A 13 8.02 -32.42 -5.19
CA ASP A 13 7.94 -31.46 -6.30
C ASP A 13 7.88 -30.01 -5.80
N LYS A 14 7.16 -29.75 -4.70
CA LYS A 14 7.14 -28.42 -4.04
C LYS A 14 8.54 -28.02 -3.58
N GLN A 15 9.27 -28.92 -2.94
CA GLN A 15 10.62 -28.64 -2.46
C GLN A 15 11.59 -28.40 -3.60
N GLU A 16 11.48 -29.15 -4.70
CA GLU A 16 12.31 -28.96 -5.88
C GLU A 16 12.04 -27.61 -6.56
N ILE A 17 10.76 -27.24 -6.73
CA ILE A 17 10.35 -25.92 -7.26
C ILE A 17 10.86 -24.79 -6.36
N GLU A 18 10.78 -24.95 -5.03
CA GLU A 18 11.32 -23.96 -4.08
C GLU A 18 12.83 -23.81 -4.20
N LEU A 19 13.56 -24.92 -4.37
CA LEU A 19 15.01 -24.89 -4.56
C LEU A 19 15.39 -24.19 -5.87
N GLN A 20 14.67 -24.44 -6.96
CA GLN A 20 14.92 -23.82 -8.25
C GLN A 20 14.56 -22.31 -8.28
N LEU A 21 13.55 -21.89 -7.51
CA LEU A 21 13.14 -20.49 -7.45
C LEU A 21 14.03 -19.62 -6.58
N LYS A 22 14.76 -20.19 -5.62
CA LYS A 22 15.69 -19.43 -4.76
C LYS A 22 16.74 -18.67 -5.59
N PRO A 23 17.53 -19.32 -6.47
CA PRO A 23 18.48 -18.62 -7.33
C PRO A 23 17.84 -17.57 -8.23
N LEU A 24 16.65 -17.85 -8.78
CA LEU A 24 15.93 -16.88 -9.60
C LEU A 24 15.51 -15.63 -8.81
N ARG A 25 15.19 -15.79 -7.53
CA ARG A 25 14.89 -14.66 -6.64
C ARG A 25 16.11 -13.80 -6.39
N ASP A 26 17.27 -14.42 -6.21
CA ASP A 26 18.53 -13.72 -5.97
C ASP A 26 18.95 -12.95 -7.23
N VAL A 27 18.88 -13.56 -8.42
CA VAL A 27 19.10 -12.87 -9.70
C VAL A 27 18.12 -11.70 -9.90
N LEU A 28 16.86 -11.85 -9.52
CA LEU A 28 15.88 -10.75 -9.56
C LEU A 28 16.20 -9.64 -8.57
N ALA A 29 16.76 -9.96 -7.40
CA ALA A 29 17.19 -8.97 -6.42
C ALA A 29 18.40 -8.20 -6.96
N ASP A 30 19.42 -8.89 -7.45
CA ASP A 30 20.62 -8.29 -8.02
C ASP A 30 20.29 -7.35 -9.18
N LYS A 31 19.39 -7.77 -10.10
CA LYS A 31 18.94 -6.91 -11.20
C LYS A 31 18.20 -5.66 -10.73
N ARG A 32 17.43 -5.76 -9.65
CA ARG A 32 16.72 -4.60 -9.07
C ARG A 32 17.69 -3.66 -8.37
N GLU A 33 18.68 -4.19 -7.67
CA GLU A 33 19.72 -3.38 -7.05
C GLU A 33 20.56 -2.66 -8.10
N GLN A 34 20.99 -3.37 -9.15
CA GLN A 34 21.73 -2.76 -10.26
C GLN A 34 20.90 -1.67 -10.94
N ALA A 35 19.62 -1.93 -11.23
CA ALA A 35 18.72 -0.92 -11.74
C ALA A 35 18.70 0.32 -10.82
N LEU A 36 18.49 0.15 -9.51
CA LEU A 36 18.52 1.29 -8.58
C LEU A 36 19.86 2.05 -8.59
N LEU A 37 20.97 1.34 -8.83
CA LEU A 37 22.31 1.93 -9.02
C LEU A 37 22.53 2.56 -10.41
N ASP A 38 21.66 2.32 -11.37
CA ASP A 38 21.69 2.91 -12.71
C ASP A 38 20.79 4.15 -12.80
N LEU A 39 19.95 4.42 -11.79
CA LEU A 39 19.22 5.69 -11.66
C LEU A 39 20.19 6.86 -11.54
N SER A 40 19.84 8.01 -12.13
CA SER A 40 20.53 9.27 -11.90
C SER A 40 20.41 9.68 -10.42
N ASP A 41 21.38 10.44 -9.91
CA ASP A 41 21.34 10.92 -8.52
C ASP A 41 20.07 11.74 -8.23
N ASP A 42 19.59 12.50 -9.21
CA ASP A 42 18.33 13.26 -9.15
C ASP A 42 17.11 12.31 -9.06
N ASP A 43 17.07 11.25 -9.87
CA ASP A 43 15.96 10.29 -9.86
C ASP A 43 15.94 9.44 -8.57
N ARG A 44 17.11 9.12 -8.00
CA ARG A 44 17.20 8.47 -6.67
C ARG A 44 16.66 9.38 -5.58
N GLY A 45 17.07 10.64 -5.57
CA GLY A 45 16.56 11.63 -4.62
C GLY A 45 15.05 11.81 -4.73
N LEU A 46 14.52 11.83 -5.95
CA LEU A 46 13.07 11.89 -6.19
C LEU A 46 12.36 10.61 -5.72
N LEU A 47 12.93 9.43 -5.96
CA LEU A 47 12.38 8.16 -5.50
C LEU A 47 12.29 8.12 -3.96
N ASP A 48 13.34 8.52 -3.26
CA ASP A 48 13.37 8.56 -1.79
C ASP A 48 12.31 9.53 -1.25
N GLN A 49 12.18 10.71 -1.84
CA GLN A 49 11.13 11.68 -1.48
C GLN A 49 9.73 11.10 -1.67
N LEU A 50 9.46 10.46 -2.82
CA LEU A 50 8.17 9.84 -3.10
C LEU A 50 7.86 8.70 -2.12
N GLN A 51 8.86 7.88 -1.75
CA GLN A 51 8.70 6.83 -0.74
C GLN A 51 8.38 7.40 0.65
N MET A 52 9.03 8.50 1.06
CA MET A 52 8.72 9.19 2.30
C MET A 52 7.28 9.72 2.30
N VAL A 53 6.89 10.43 1.24
CA VAL A 53 5.52 10.95 1.08
C VAL A 53 4.48 9.82 1.11
N LEU A 54 4.77 8.70 0.45
CA LEU A 54 3.89 7.52 0.46
C LEU A 54 3.71 6.96 1.87
N LYS A 55 4.80 6.85 2.64
CA LYS A 55 4.76 6.38 4.03
C LYS A 55 3.86 7.29 4.88
N GLU A 56 4.05 8.59 4.80
CA GLU A 56 3.22 9.56 5.53
C GLU A 56 1.75 9.52 5.12
N ARG A 57 1.45 9.40 3.82
CA ARG A 57 0.06 9.30 3.33
C ARG A 57 -0.60 8.01 3.81
N ARG A 58 0.13 6.89 3.83
CA ARG A 58 -0.38 5.61 4.37
C ARG A 58 -0.64 5.68 5.87
N GLN A 59 0.20 6.37 6.62
CA GLN A 59 -0.02 6.61 8.05
C GLN A 59 -1.27 7.46 8.29
N ARG A 60 -1.41 8.59 7.57
CA ARG A 60 -2.63 9.42 7.61
C ARG A 60 -3.89 8.65 7.25
N ARG A 61 -3.82 7.76 6.25
CA ARG A 61 -4.94 6.88 5.89
C ARG A 61 -5.35 5.96 7.04
N ALA A 62 -4.39 5.42 7.78
CA ALA A 62 -4.66 4.56 8.94
C ALA A 62 -5.37 5.36 10.06
N GLU A 63 -4.89 6.57 10.35
CA GLU A 63 -5.50 7.47 11.32
C GLU A 63 -6.95 7.84 10.96
N ILE A 64 -7.20 8.18 9.69
CA ILE A 64 -8.56 8.48 9.18
C ILE A 64 -9.49 7.27 9.31
N ARG A 65 -8.98 6.05 9.04
CA ARG A 65 -9.79 4.83 9.22
C ARG A 65 -10.20 4.61 10.67
N VAL A 66 -9.29 4.85 11.61
CA VAL A 66 -9.60 4.78 13.05
C VAL A 66 -10.70 5.80 13.40
N ALA A 67 -10.54 7.05 12.96
CA ALA A 67 -11.54 8.10 13.19
C ALA A 67 -12.92 7.76 12.60
N LEU A 68 -12.94 7.19 11.39
CA LEU A 68 -14.17 6.77 10.72
C LEU A 68 -14.88 5.64 11.48
N ASP A 69 -14.13 4.66 11.99
CA ASP A 69 -14.69 3.57 12.77
C ASP A 69 -15.25 4.06 14.11
N ASP A 70 -14.60 5.03 14.75
CA ASP A 70 -15.11 5.64 15.98
C ASP A 70 -16.37 6.49 15.73
N ALA A 71 -16.42 7.24 14.64
CA ALA A 71 -17.61 7.99 14.22
C ALA A 71 -18.81 7.05 13.95
N ARG A 72 -18.58 5.90 13.32
CA ARG A 72 -19.61 4.88 13.08
C ARG A 72 -20.15 4.25 14.38
N LYS A 73 -19.28 4.00 15.36
CA LYS A 73 -19.71 3.50 16.68
C LYS A 73 -20.61 4.51 17.39
N LEU A 74 -20.27 5.78 17.32
CA LEU A 74 -21.07 6.88 17.88
C LEU A 74 -22.44 6.96 17.19
N GLN A 75 -22.48 6.81 15.86
CA GLN A 75 -23.72 6.77 15.09
C GLN A 75 -24.65 5.61 15.52
N GLY A 76 -24.10 4.42 15.75
CA GLY A 76 -24.86 3.24 16.18
C GLY A 76 -25.37 3.28 17.64
N GLY A 77 -24.75 4.09 18.50
CA GLY A 77 -25.14 4.24 19.91
C GLY A 77 -26.18 5.34 20.19
N SER A 78 -26.47 6.21 19.21
CA SER A 78 -27.26 7.44 19.40
C SER A 78 -28.76 7.31 19.10
N GLY A 79 -29.37 6.16 19.39
CA GLY A 79 -30.75 5.83 18.97
C GLY A 79 -31.89 6.70 19.53
N LEU A 80 -31.61 7.67 20.41
CA LEU A 80 -32.62 8.53 21.06
C LEU A 80 -32.38 10.05 20.88
N ASP A 81 -31.26 10.45 20.27
CA ASP A 81 -30.90 11.86 20.10
C ASP A 81 -30.65 12.15 18.61
N PHE A 82 -31.64 12.78 17.97
CA PHE A 82 -31.66 13.06 16.53
C PHE A 82 -30.57 14.04 16.11
N GLU A 83 -30.29 15.06 16.93
CA GLU A 83 -29.23 16.03 16.64
C GLU A 83 -27.85 15.36 16.68
N ARG A 84 -27.62 14.47 17.65
CA ARG A 84 -26.39 13.67 17.72
C ARG A 84 -26.27 12.68 16.57
N ALA A 85 -27.38 12.06 16.15
CA ALA A 85 -27.37 11.14 15.01
C ALA A 85 -27.00 11.86 13.71
N LEU A 86 -27.55 13.05 13.45
CA LEU A 86 -27.20 13.88 12.30
C LEU A 86 -25.74 14.36 12.34
N ALA A 87 -25.25 14.78 13.51
CA ALA A 87 -23.85 15.19 13.67
C ALA A 87 -22.88 14.02 13.41
N ALA A 88 -23.19 12.82 13.92
CA ALA A 88 -22.39 11.63 13.68
C ALA A 88 -22.42 11.20 12.19
N GLU A 89 -23.57 11.31 11.52
CA GLU A 89 -23.69 11.05 10.09
C GLU A 89 -22.83 12.00 9.26
N GLN A 90 -22.87 13.30 9.57
CA GLN A 90 -22.04 14.30 8.89
C GLN A 90 -20.54 14.02 9.12
N GLN A 91 -20.14 13.68 10.35
CA GLN A 91 -18.75 13.32 10.65
C GLN A 91 -18.30 12.07 9.86
N VAL A 92 -19.15 11.05 9.74
CA VAL A 92 -18.86 9.86 8.92
C VAL A 92 -18.70 10.23 7.44
N LYS A 93 -19.51 11.16 6.93
CA LYS A 93 -19.39 11.64 5.56
C LYS A 93 -18.07 12.39 5.34
N ASP A 94 -17.73 13.32 6.21
CA ASP A 94 -16.50 14.11 6.12
C ASP A 94 -15.25 13.20 6.16
N GLU A 95 -15.23 12.21 7.06
CA GLU A 95 -14.12 11.26 7.16
C GLU A 95 -14.01 10.35 5.93
N LYS A 96 -15.13 9.98 5.29
CA LYS A 96 -15.10 9.25 4.00
C LYS A 96 -14.49 10.08 2.89
N GLU A 97 -14.88 11.35 2.76
CA GLU A 97 -14.32 12.26 1.76
C GLU A 97 -12.81 12.49 1.98
N ARG A 98 -12.39 12.65 3.24
CA ARG A 98 -10.96 12.72 3.58
C ARG A 98 -10.21 11.45 3.20
N LEU A 99 -10.80 10.29 3.47
CA LEU A 99 -10.22 8.99 3.14
C LEU A 99 -10.04 8.81 1.63
N GLU A 100 -11.04 9.21 0.84
CA GLU A 100 -11.01 9.16 -0.62
C GLU A 100 -9.85 10.01 -1.17
N LYS A 101 -9.75 11.28 -0.77
CA LYS A 101 -8.65 12.19 -1.17
C LYS A 101 -7.28 11.62 -0.84
N VAL A 102 -7.12 11.01 0.34
CA VAL A 102 -5.84 10.38 0.72
C VAL A 102 -5.55 9.16 -0.14
N ASN A 103 -6.56 8.36 -0.49
CA ASN A 103 -6.38 7.20 -1.36
C ASN A 103 -6.00 7.60 -2.80
N GLU A 104 -6.65 8.62 -3.36
CA GLU A 104 -6.29 9.18 -4.67
C GLU A 104 -4.84 9.66 -4.67
N GLY A 105 -4.45 10.40 -3.64
CA GLY A 105 -3.06 10.84 -3.49
C GLY A 105 -2.08 9.67 -3.32
N ILE A 106 -2.45 8.60 -2.63
CA ILE A 106 -1.59 7.41 -2.54
C ILE A 106 -1.42 6.78 -3.92
N ALA A 107 -2.51 6.61 -4.67
CA ALA A 107 -2.48 6.01 -6.01
C ALA A 107 -1.59 6.82 -6.96
N GLU A 108 -1.66 8.15 -6.92
CA GLU A 108 -0.81 9.03 -7.73
C GLU A 108 0.68 8.85 -7.41
N VAL A 109 1.04 8.81 -6.12
CA VAL A 109 2.44 8.64 -5.70
C VAL A 109 2.95 7.24 -6.06
N GLU A 110 2.12 6.21 -5.89
CA GLU A 110 2.46 4.84 -6.30
C GLU A 110 2.67 4.73 -7.82
N ALA A 111 1.85 5.43 -8.62
CA ALA A 111 2.02 5.50 -10.06
C ALA A 111 3.34 6.16 -10.44
N ARG A 112 3.68 7.31 -9.83
CA ARG A 112 4.96 8.02 -10.08
C ARG A 112 6.17 7.17 -9.69
N ILE A 113 6.13 6.47 -8.56
CA ILE A 113 7.19 5.54 -8.16
C ILE A 113 7.35 4.43 -9.21
N LYS A 114 6.24 3.86 -9.67
CA LYS A 114 6.25 2.79 -10.67
C LYS A 114 6.83 3.27 -12.01
N GLU A 115 6.49 4.47 -12.44
CA GLU A 115 7.06 5.09 -13.64
C GLU A 115 8.57 5.30 -13.51
N LEU A 116 9.03 5.82 -12.37
CA LEU A 116 10.46 5.96 -12.07
C LEU A 116 11.19 4.62 -12.11
N GLN A 117 10.62 3.58 -11.49
CA GLN A 117 11.20 2.24 -11.52
C GLN A 117 11.19 1.62 -12.91
N ALA A 118 10.18 1.91 -13.73
CA ALA A 118 10.06 1.38 -15.09
C ALA A 118 11.09 1.97 -16.05
N LYS A 119 11.53 3.22 -15.85
CA LYS A 119 12.61 3.86 -16.64
C LYS A 119 13.96 3.15 -16.52
N VAL A 120 14.10 2.28 -15.54
CA VAL A 120 15.37 1.67 -15.12
C VAL A 120 15.38 0.17 -15.39
N GLY A 121 14.21 -0.46 -15.48
CA GLY A 121 14.05 -1.87 -15.81
C GLY A 121 13.85 -2.15 -17.31
N GLY A 122 14.05 -1.15 -18.17
CA GLY A 122 13.94 -1.24 -19.64
C GLY A 122 15.29 -1.35 -20.32
#